data_AF-A0A430B0K4-F1
#
_entry.id   AF-A0A430B0K4-F1
#
_cell.length_a   1.000
_cell.length_b   1.000
_cell.length_c   1.000
_cell.angle_alpha   90.00
_cell.angle_beta   90.00
_cell.angle_gamma   90.00
#
_symmetry.space_group_name_H-M   'P 1'
#
loop_
_entity.id
_entity.type
_entity.pdbx_description
1 polymer ?
#
loop_
_entity_poly.entity_id
_entity_poly.type
_entity_poly.pdbx_seq_one_letter_code
_entity_poly.pdbx_strand_id
1 'polypeptide(L)'
;MDEFQRIMAEFELHCKTEKNILRLSLGLLVGISLFVSLDVVRIDPFLFYLLGMLTMIVVVIKTRRVSSNYDRLCKFLKINRPELSGNKKLLFYMDYQLNKAYKKNPKELKKSLSCKNHNEKFMRKIAEIEFLYESLSEDLSMETLEF
;
A
#
# COMPACT_ATOMS: atom_id res chain seq x y z
N MET A 1 -20.96 7.78 4.82
CA MET A 1 -20.74 6.49 4.12
C MET A 1 -19.91 6.65 2.85
N ASP A 2 -20.15 7.66 2.02
CA ASP A 2 -19.47 7.87 0.73
C ASP A 2 -17.93 7.84 0.77
N GLU A 3 -17.33 8.44 1.81
CA GLU A 3 -15.86 8.45 1.93
C GLU A 3 -15.29 7.06 2.20
N PHE A 4 -15.95 6.24 3.03
CA PHE A 4 -15.51 4.87 3.32
C PHE A 4 -15.59 3.98 2.09
N GLN A 5 -16.73 4.01 1.39
CA GLN A 5 -16.92 3.27 0.13
C GLN A 5 -15.89 3.70 -0.92
N ARG A 6 -15.60 5.00 -1.03
CA ARG A 6 -14.55 5.50 -1.90
C ARG A 6 -13.16 4.97 -1.53
N ILE A 7 -12.80 4.97 -0.24
CA ILE A 7 -11.51 4.43 0.21
C ILE A 7 -11.44 2.92 -0.06
N MET A 8 -12.54 2.18 0.11
CA MET A 8 -12.59 0.75 -0.23
C MET A 8 -12.44 0.51 -1.74
N ALA A 9 -13.07 1.33 -2.59
CA ALA A 9 -12.87 1.27 -4.04
C ALA A 9 -11.41 1.59 -4.42
N GLU A 10 -10.78 2.57 -3.76
CA GLU A 10 -9.35 2.86 -3.95
C GLU A 10 -8.46 1.69 -3.50
N PHE A 11 -8.84 0.97 -2.43
CA PHE A 11 -8.17 -0.25 -1.99
C PHE A 11 -8.28 -1.39 -3.02
N GLU A 12 -9.46 -1.61 -3.59
CA GLU A 12 -9.63 -2.63 -4.65
C GLU A 12 -8.78 -2.32 -5.88
N LEU A 13 -8.76 -1.06 -6.30
CA LEU A 13 -7.89 -0.59 -7.38
C LEU A 13 -6.42 -0.79 -7.03
N HIS A 14 -6.02 -0.53 -5.78
CA HIS A 14 -4.67 -0.79 -5.30
C HIS A 14 -4.29 -2.27 -5.42
N CYS A 15 -5.14 -3.19 -4.92
CA CYS A 15 -4.92 -4.63 -5.05
C CYS A 15 -4.86 -5.09 -6.52
N LYS A 16 -5.72 -4.56 -7.40
CA LYS A 16 -5.70 -4.86 -8.83
C LYS A 16 -4.39 -4.38 -9.47
N THR A 17 -3.92 -3.21 -9.07
CA THR A 17 -2.69 -2.62 -9.57
C THR A 17 -1.47 -3.42 -9.12
N GLU A 18 -1.40 -3.86 -7.86
CA GLU A 18 -0.34 -4.76 -7.38
C GLU A 18 -0.29 -6.07 -8.18
N LYS A 19 -1.44 -6.70 -8.41
CA LYS A 19 -1.53 -7.91 -9.24
C LYS A 19 -1.06 -7.67 -10.68
N ASN A 20 -1.43 -6.54 -11.26
CA ASN A 20 -1.02 -6.19 -12.62
C ASN A 20 0.48 -5.93 -12.73
N ILE A 21 1.07 -5.25 -11.75
CA ILE A 21 2.53 -5.03 -11.67
C ILE A 21 3.26 -6.37 -11.57
N LEU A 22 2.77 -7.30 -10.75
CA LEU A 22 3.36 -8.62 -10.62
C LEU A 22 3.26 -9.45 -11.91
N ARG A 23 2.15 -9.35 -12.64
CA ARG A 23 2.02 -9.98 -13.96
C ARG A 23 2.98 -9.35 -14.98
N LEU A 24 3.08 -8.02 -14.97
CA LEU A 24 3.95 -7.29 -15.88
C LEU A 24 5.42 -7.62 -15.60
N SER A 25 5.84 -7.70 -14.34
CA SER A 25 7.20 -8.10 -13.98
C SER A 25 7.52 -9.51 -14.42
N LEU A 26 6.60 -10.45 -14.21
CA LEU A 26 6.76 -11.85 -14.65
C LEU A 26 6.89 -11.94 -16.17
N GLY A 27 6.01 -11.23 -16.90
CA GLY A 27 6.05 -11.16 -18.36
C GLY A 27 7.34 -10.54 -18.89
N LEU A 28 7.84 -9.50 -18.21
CA LEU A 28 9.10 -8.85 -18.58
C LEU A 28 10.29 -9.80 -18.40
N LEU A 29 10.30 -10.57 -17.30
CA LEU A 29 11.37 -11.52 -16.98
C LEU A 29 11.39 -12.67 -18.01
N VAL A 30 10.23 -13.23 -18.34
CA VAL A 30 10.09 -14.24 -19.40
C VAL A 30 10.49 -13.67 -20.76
N GLY A 31 10.06 -12.45 -21.08
CA GLY A 31 10.39 -11.78 -22.33
C GLY A 31 11.89 -11.57 -22.51
N ILE A 32 12.58 -11.06 -21.49
CA ILE A 32 14.04 -10.89 -21.50
C ILE A 32 14.73 -12.25 -21.63
N SER A 33 14.28 -13.26 -20.88
CA SER A 33 14.85 -14.61 -20.93
C SER A 33 14.75 -15.25 -22.32
N LEU A 34 13.59 -15.13 -22.99
CA LEU A 34 13.42 -15.59 -24.37
C LEU A 34 14.29 -14.80 -25.35
N PHE A 35 14.38 -13.48 -25.18
CA PHE A 35 15.18 -12.61 -26.05
C PHE A 35 16.67 -12.93 -25.98
N VAL A 36 17.18 -13.22 -24.78
CA VAL A 36 18.55 -13.70 -24.56
C VAL A 36 18.76 -15.09 -25.13
N SER A 37 17.79 -16.01 -24.96
CA SER A 37 17.90 -17.40 -25.43
C SER A 37 17.87 -17.53 -26.96
N LEU A 38 17.19 -16.61 -27.64
CA LEU A 38 17.14 -16.57 -29.11
C LEU A 38 18.38 -15.90 -29.73
N ASP A 39 19.33 -15.45 -28.92
CA ASP A 39 20.59 -14.78 -29.31
C ASP A 39 20.36 -13.68 -30.38
N VAL A 40 19.23 -12.97 -30.27
CA VAL A 40 18.75 -12.03 -31.30
C VAL A 40 19.70 -10.84 -31.44
N VAL A 41 20.45 -10.52 -30.39
CA VAL A 41 21.35 -9.35 -30.36
C VAL A 41 22.61 -9.68 -29.52
N ARG A 42 23.81 -9.44 -30.08
CA ARG A 42 25.12 -9.53 -29.38
C ARG A 42 25.34 -8.42 -28.33
N ILE A 43 24.28 -7.93 -27.71
CA ILE A 43 24.36 -6.97 -26.60
C ILE A 43 24.37 -7.76 -25.31
N ASP A 44 25.15 -7.31 -24.33
CA ASP A 44 25.22 -7.94 -23.01
C ASP A 44 23.81 -8.07 -22.41
N PRO A 45 23.34 -9.29 -22.06
CA PRO A 45 22.06 -9.54 -21.39
C PRO A 45 21.81 -8.60 -20.21
N PHE A 46 22.86 -8.19 -19.51
CA PHE A 46 22.81 -7.25 -18.39
C PHE A 46 22.11 -5.93 -18.73
N LEU A 47 22.32 -5.38 -19.93
CA LEU A 47 21.71 -4.11 -20.35
C LEU A 47 20.18 -4.22 -20.47
N PHE A 48 19.67 -5.35 -20.94
CA PHE A 48 18.22 -5.60 -21.02
C PHE A 48 17.59 -5.73 -19.63
N TYR A 49 18.24 -6.43 -18.71
CA TYR A 49 17.80 -6.49 -17.32
C TYR A 49 17.78 -5.11 -16.66
N LEU A 50 18.78 -4.27 -16.94
CA LEU A 50 18.85 -2.91 -16.40
C LEU A 50 17.70 -2.03 -16.91
N LEU A 51 17.41 -2.08 -18.21
CA LEU A 51 16.25 -1.42 -18.83
C LEU A 51 14.92 -1.90 -18.23
N GLY A 52 14.78 -3.21 -18.03
CA GLY A 52 13.59 -3.79 -17.41
C GLY A 52 13.39 -3.37 -15.95
N MET A 53 14.47 -3.32 -15.17
CA MET A 53 14.44 -2.79 -13.80
C MET A 53 14.04 -1.31 -13.77
N LEU A 54 14.62 -0.49 -14.65
CA LEU A 54 14.33 0.95 -14.68
C LEU A 54 12.85 1.22 -15.00
N THR A 55 12.32 0.52 -16.01
CA THR A 55 10.90 0.64 -16.39
C THR A 55 9.97 0.19 -15.26
N MET A 56 10.29 -0.92 -14.59
CA MET A 56 9.53 -1.38 -13.41
C MET A 56 9.53 -0.38 -12.27
N ILE A 57 10.67 0.24 -11.96
CA ILE A 57 10.78 1.27 -10.91
C ILE A 57 9.87 2.47 -11.23
N VAL A 58 9.91 2.96 -12.47
CA VAL A 58 9.07 4.09 -12.89
C VAL A 58 7.59 3.76 -12.80
N VAL A 59 7.18 2.56 -13.23
CA VAL A 59 5.80 2.09 -13.13
C VAL A 59 5.38 2.06 -11.67
N VAL A 60 6.13 1.38 -10.79
CA VAL A 60 5.82 1.26 -9.36
C VAL A 60 5.65 2.62 -8.69
N ILE A 61 6.57 3.56 -8.95
CA ILE A 61 6.50 4.92 -8.38
C ILE A 61 5.22 5.63 -8.84
N LYS A 62 4.88 5.56 -10.13
CA LYS A 62 3.68 6.22 -10.67
C LYS A 62 2.37 5.58 -10.21
N THR A 63 2.37 4.27 -9.98
CA THR A 63 1.16 3.52 -9.61
C THR A 63 0.98 3.36 -8.11
N ARG A 64 1.90 3.89 -7.29
CA ARG A 64 1.82 3.78 -5.83
C ARG A 64 0.58 4.53 -5.33
N ARG A 65 -0.43 3.77 -4.88
CA ARG A 65 -1.69 4.30 -4.31
C ARG A 65 -1.59 4.58 -2.81
N VAL A 66 -0.61 4.00 -2.13
CA VAL A 66 -0.36 4.21 -0.69
C VAL A 66 0.55 5.41 -0.46
N SER A 67 0.47 5.99 0.74
CA SER A 67 1.35 7.09 1.12
C SER A 67 2.82 6.65 1.23
N SER A 68 3.73 7.62 1.19
CA SER A 68 5.16 7.39 1.42
C SER A 68 5.47 6.90 2.84
N ASN A 69 4.53 7.04 3.78
CA ASN A 69 4.67 6.61 5.17
C ASN A 69 4.03 5.24 5.43
N TYR A 70 3.35 4.62 4.46
CA TYR A 70 2.69 3.32 4.60
C TYR A 70 3.61 2.24 5.19
N ASP A 71 4.84 2.13 4.67
CA ASP A 71 5.80 1.13 5.15
C ASP A 71 6.22 1.39 6.61
N ARG A 72 6.26 2.67 7.02
CA ARG A 72 6.55 3.05 8.41
C ARG A 72 5.36 2.75 9.31
N LEU A 73 4.14 3.00 8.85
CA LEU A 73 2.91 2.63 9.55
C LEU A 73 2.85 1.12 9.80
N CYS A 74 3.11 0.31 8.76
CA CYS A 74 3.14 -1.15 8.89
C CYS A 74 4.19 -1.61 9.91
N LYS A 75 5.41 -1.04 9.87
CA LYS A 75 6.46 -1.34 10.85
C LYS A 75 6.09 -0.91 12.27
N PHE A 76 5.50 0.28 12.41
CA PHE A 76 5.05 0.81 13.69
C PHE A 76 3.98 -0.09 14.32
N LEU A 77 2.97 -0.49 13.55
CA LEU A 77 1.90 -1.37 14.01
C LEU A 77 2.42 -2.77 14.31
N LYS A 78 3.32 -3.32 13.49
CA LYS A 78 3.95 -4.63 13.78
C LYS A 78 4.67 -4.67 15.13
N ILE A 79 5.23 -3.55 15.59
CA ILE A 79 5.94 -3.46 16.86
C ILE A 79 4.97 -3.20 18.03
N ASN A 80 4.02 -2.27 17.87
CA ASN A 80 3.21 -1.77 18.98
C ASN A 80 1.81 -2.40 19.09
N ARG A 81 1.25 -2.89 17.98
CA ARG A 81 -0.09 -3.49 17.84
C ARG A 81 -0.09 -4.57 16.75
N PRO A 82 0.60 -5.70 16.97
CA PRO A 82 0.75 -6.74 15.97
C PRO A 82 -0.59 -7.31 15.48
N GLU A 83 -1.63 -7.28 16.33
CA GLU A 83 -3.00 -7.70 15.99
C GLU A 83 -3.56 -6.96 14.77
N LEU A 84 -3.23 -5.67 14.59
CA LEU A 84 -3.72 -4.85 13.49
C LEU A 84 -2.94 -5.04 12.19
N SER A 85 -1.75 -5.63 12.26
CA SER A 85 -0.85 -5.77 11.12
C SER A 85 -1.33 -6.79 10.07
N GLY A 86 -2.26 -7.68 10.43
CA GLY A 86 -2.80 -8.69 9.52
C GLY A 86 -3.88 -8.17 8.57
N ASN A 87 -4.59 -7.09 8.94
CA ASN A 87 -5.73 -6.60 8.17
C ASN A 87 -5.30 -5.54 7.14
N LYS A 88 -5.08 -5.98 5.88
CA LYS A 88 -4.66 -5.10 4.78
C LYS A 88 -5.65 -3.97 4.48
N LYS A 89 -6.96 -4.20 4.61
CA LYS A 89 -7.99 -3.17 4.39
C LYS A 89 -7.91 -2.08 5.46
N LEU A 90 -7.81 -2.50 6.72
CA LEU A 90 -7.63 -1.58 7.85
C LEU A 90 -6.33 -0.79 7.73
N LEU A 91 -5.22 -1.43 7.36
CA LEU A 91 -3.93 -0.75 7.15
C LEU A 91 -4.01 0.32 6.06
N PHE A 92 -4.69 0.01 4.94
CA PHE A 92 -4.90 0.98 3.86
C PHE A 92 -5.80 2.14 4.32
N TYR A 93 -6.87 1.84 5.04
CA TYR A 93 -7.76 2.85 5.62
C TYR A 93 -7.02 3.77 6.61
N MET A 94 -6.22 3.19 7.50
CA MET A 94 -5.37 3.92 8.45
C MET A 94 -4.38 4.83 7.74
N ASP A 95 -3.70 4.33 6.70
CA ASP A 95 -2.78 5.15 5.91
C ASP A 95 -3.49 6.35 5.27
N TYR A 96 -4.67 6.13 4.68
CA TYR A 96 -5.47 7.20 4.09
C TYR A 96 -5.85 8.26 5.13
N GLN A 97 -6.41 7.83 6.27
CA GLN A 97 -6.87 8.74 7.32
C GLN A 97 -5.72 9.51 7.97
N LEU A 98 -4.59 8.84 8.24
CA LEU A 98 -3.42 9.50 8.80
C LEU A 98 -2.81 10.49 7.80
N ASN A 99 -2.68 10.10 6.53
CA ASN A 99 -2.14 10.99 5.52
C ASN A 99 -3.04 12.22 5.30
N LYS A 100 -4.37 12.04 5.33
CA LYS A 100 -5.34 13.14 5.28
C LYS A 100 -5.21 14.05 6.51
N ALA A 101 -5.18 13.48 7.72
CA ALA A 101 -5.12 14.24 8.96
C ALA A 101 -3.81 15.03 9.13
N TYR A 102 -2.70 14.50 8.60
CA TYR A 102 -1.38 15.15 8.66
C TYR A 102 -0.95 15.79 7.33
N LYS A 103 -1.89 16.03 6.40
CA LYS A 103 -1.60 16.65 5.09
C LYS A 103 -0.87 17.99 5.21
N LYS A 104 -1.20 18.78 6.23
CA LYS A 104 -0.55 20.07 6.53
C LYS A 104 0.83 19.92 7.18
N ASN A 105 1.10 18.80 7.86
CA ASN A 105 2.34 18.55 8.60
C ASN A 105 2.82 17.08 8.45
N PRO A 106 3.28 16.68 7.25
CA PRO A 106 3.70 15.30 7.00
C PRO A 106 4.95 14.90 7.81
N LYS A 107 5.77 15.88 8.23
CA LYS A 107 6.94 15.66 9.10
C LYS A 107 6.53 15.16 10.49
N GLU A 108 5.39 15.61 11.01
CA GLU A 108 4.89 15.22 12.33
C GLU A 108 4.41 13.77 12.33
N LEU A 109 3.71 13.35 11.26
CA LEU A 109 3.33 11.94 11.05
C LEU A 109 4.57 11.05 10.98
N LYS A 110 5.57 11.45 10.18
CA LYS A 110 6.83 10.72 10.09
C LYS A 110 7.51 10.59 11.46
N LYS A 111 7.56 11.66 12.25
CA LYS A 111 8.14 11.63 13.60
C LYS A 111 7.38 10.67 14.51
N SER A 112 6.05 10.74 14.49
CA SER A 112 5.18 9.89 15.31
C SER A 112 5.32 8.40 14.96
N LEU A 113 5.45 8.07 13.67
CA LEU A 113 5.67 6.70 13.19
C LEU A 113 7.09 6.17 13.45
N SER A 114 8.08 7.05 13.60
CA SER A 114 9.47 6.67 13.91
C SER A 114 9.75 6.59 15.42
N CYS A 115 8.93 7.22 16.25
CA CYS A 115 9.06 7.14 17.70
C CYS A 115 8.74 5.71 18.16
N LYS A 116 9.75 5.01 18.67
CA LYS A 116 9.59 3.70 19.34
C LYS A 116 8.84 3.79 20.66
N ASN A 117 8.76 4.98 21.28
CA ASN A 117 8.09 5.18 22.56
C ASN A 117 6.64 5.62 22.36
N HIS A 118 5.77 5.18 23.28
CA HIS A 118 4.35 5.51 23.38
C HIS A 118 4.10 7.01 23.26
N ASN A 119 3.79 7.47 22.05
CA ASN A 119 3.08 8.72 21.87
C ASN A 119 1.60 8.43 22.10
N GLU A 120 1.13 8.55 23.35
CA GLU A 120 -0.25 8.25 23.74
C GLU A 120 -1.27 8.94 22.83
N LYS A 121 -1.02 10.20 22.47
CA LYS A 121 -1.88 10.95 21.57
C LYS A 121 -1.99 10.29 20.19
N PHE A 122 -0.89 9.76 19.67
CA PHE A 122 -0.88 9.06 18.40
C PHE A 122 -1.57 7.68 18.51
N MET A 123 -1.33 6.95 19.60
CA MET A 123 -1.99 5.66 19.84
C MET A 123 -3.50 5.80 20.00
N ARG A 124 -3.99 6.83 20.69
CA ARG A 124 -5.43 7.14 20.75
C ARG A 124 -6.01 7.38 19.36
N LYS A 125 -5.30 8.14 18.53
CA LYS A 125 -5.72 8.39 17.14
C LYS A 125 -5.76 7.12 16.29
N ILE A 126 -4.82 6.18 16.50
CA ILE A 126 -4.86 4.86 15.85
C ILE A 126 -6.11 4.08 16.30
N ALA A 127 -6.39 4.05 17.60
CA ALA A 127 -7.57 3.36 18.15
C ALA A 127 -8.90 4.00 17.69
N GLU A 128 -8.96 5.33 17.56
CA GLU A 128 -10.13 6.03 17.00
C GLU A 128 -10.37 5.62 15.53
N ILE A 129 -9.30 5.52 14.73
CA ILE A 129 -9.40 5.12 13.32
C ILE A 129 -9.83 3.64 13.21
N GLU A 130 -9.31 2.78 14.09
CA GLU A 130 -9.69 1.37 14.20
C GLU A 130 -11.17 1.21 14.53
N PHE A 131 -11.65 1.87 15.58
CA PHE A 131 -13.05 1.84 15.98
C PHE A 131 -13.98 2.36 14.87
N LEU A 132 -13.59 3.46 14.20
CA LEU A 132 -14.34 4.01 13.09
C LEU A 132 -14.40 3.02 11.90
N TYR A 133 -13.31 2.30 11.64
CA TYR A 133 -13.28 1.28 10.60
C TYR A 133 -14.22 0.13 10.93
N GLU A 134 -14.19 -0.38 12.17
CA GLU A 134 -15.05 -1.48 12.60
C GLU A 134 -16.53 -1.12 12.47
N SER A 135 -16.94 0.03 13.02
CA SER A 135 -18.32 0.52 12.91
C SER A 135 -18.78 0.66 11.46
N LEU A 136 -17.96 1.25 10.59
CA LEU A 136 -18.32 1.43 9.17
C LEU A 136 -18.31 0.11 8.38
N SER A 137 -17.50 -0.86 8.81
CA SER A 137 -17.44 -2.17 8.18
C SER A 137 -18.63 -3.06 8.55
N GLU A 138 -19.12 -2.95 9.80
CA GLU A 138 -20.31 -3.66 10.27
C GLU A 138 -21.58 -3.13 9.59
N ASP A 139 -21.74 -1.80 9.50
CA ASP A 139 -22.88 -1.18 8.81
C ASP A 139 -22.99 -1.65 7.34
N LEU A 140 -21.87 -1.69 6.62
CA LEU A 140 -21.83 -2.15 5.23
C LEU A 140 -22.15 -3.65 5.08
N SER A 141 -21.84 -4.47 6.10
CA SER A 141 -22.16 -5.89 6.11
C SER A 141 -23.64 -6.17 6.37
N MET A 142 -24.32 -5.28 7.09
CA MET A 142 -25.76 -5.38 7.34
C MET A 142 -26.59 -4.94 6.13
N GLU A 143 -26.19 -3.88 5.42
CA GLU A 143 -26.85 -3.45 4.17
C GLU A 143 -26.80 -4.51 3.05
N THR A 144 -25.81 -5.40 3.05
CA THR A 144 -25.66 -6.46 2.03
C THR A 144 -26.45 -7.74 2.34
N LEU A 145 -27.04 -7.85 3.54
CA LEU A 145 -27.86 -8.99 3.97
C LEU A 145 -29.37 -8.73 3.83
N GLU A 146 -29.79 -7.51 3.50
CA GLU A 146 -31.21 -7.16 3.29
C GLU A 146 -31.70 -7.32 1.83
N PHE A 147 -30.97 -8.06 0.98
CA PHE A 147 -31.36 -8.35 -0.41
C PHE A 147 -31.51 -9.85 -0.69
#